data_AF-A0A7S4S8A2-F1
#
_entry.id   AF-A0A7S4S8A2-F1
#
_cell.length_a   1.000
_cell.length_b   1.000
_cell.length_c   1.000
_cell.angle_alpha   90.00
_cell.angle_beta   90.00
_cell.angle_gamma   90.00
#
_symmetry.space_group_name_H-M   'P 1'
#
loop_
_entity.id
_entity.type
_entity.pdbx_description
1 polymer ?
#
loop_
_entity_poly.entity_id
_entity_poly.type
_entity_poly.pdbx_seq_one_letter_code
_entity_poly.pdbx_strand_id
1 'polypeptide(L)'
;MHVEASPSTVLRADVHWMPLAHPAMSALWAAAAAAGRQLLLAALSPSLLERGPTGRSGRGGGATAGLAEYPLPASADAWSECFRDLTRTLQGGGTFIVGRQRLYPVRAAADRPGDVSPGACRAAFEALCRAVQDELVAQGVGLSAAGDMRRACVSAEQVDGRALRRLAHAVAVHICIGPGMQAAATSRLPPVLWQPLFAVCVGGGQVRVLTFAFVGEPVLGDRPDRKRTPLVLRLATGDLAAAARLATAGELGSPTTTVHLVVEPAAEEAQFILDHIVSLEDELFAAVGTGRWSAFLGGGAEYPQAPHQPSPAGWRAPRAGFPGRPRHVEFPGGIPGLGGL
;
A
#
# COMPACT_ATOMS: atom_id res chain seq x y z
N MET A 1 -22.15 62.78 -9.20
CA MET A 1 -22.72 61.45 -9.48
C MET A 1 -22.11 60.46 -8.51
N HIS A 2 -22.81 60.19 -7.41
CA HIS A 2 -22.46 59.13 -6.46
C HIS A 2 -23.47 57.99 -6.67
N VAL A 3 -22.96 56.79 -6.94
CA VAL A 3 -23.78 55.57 -7.06
C VAL A 3 -23.63 54.84 -5.73
N GLU A 4 -24.69 54.82 -4.92
CA GLU A 4 -24.82 53.93 -3.77
C GLU A 4 -25.20 52.54 -4.27
N ALA A 5 -24.36 51.54 -3.96
CA ALA A 5 -24.66 50.14 -4.21
C ALA A 5 -25.38 49.54 -2.97
N SER A 6 -26.58 49.00 -3.19
CA SER A 6 -27.33 48.23 -2.19
C SER A 6 -26.64 46.89 -1.88
N PRO A 7 -26.65 46.41 -0.63
CA PRO A 7 -26.09 45.11 -0.28
C PRO A 7 -27.08 43.98 -0.59
N SER A 8 -26.60 42.98 -1.32
CA SER A 8 -27.29 41.75 -1.68
C SER A 8 -27.59 40.88 -0.46
N THR A 9 -28.86 40.48 -0.34
CA THR A 9 -29.37 39.51 0.64
C THR A 9 -28.80 38.12 0.35
N VAL A 10 -28.01 37.56 1.28
CA VAL A 10 -27.55 36.16 1.24
C VAL A 10 -28.56 35.30 2.00
N LEU A 11 -29.35 34.52 1.27
CA LEU A 11 -30.17 33.44 1.83
C LEU A 11 -29.25 32.30 2.31
N ARG A 12 -29.09 32.18 3.64
CA ARG A 12 -28.55 30.96 4.27
C ARG A 12 -29.67 29.93 4.34
N ALA A 13 -29.51 28.82 3.63
CA ALA A 13 -30.31 27.62 3.85
C ALA A 13 -29.69 26.84 5.02
N ASP A 14 -30.35 26.85 6.17
CA ASP A 14 -30.01 25.98 7.30
C ASP A 14 -30.42 24.54 6.96
N VAL A 15 -29.44 23.74 6.50
CA VAL A 15 -29.59 22.29 6.38
C VAL A 15 -29.26 21.68 7.73
N HIS A 16 -30.29 21.39 8.52
CA HIS A 16 -30.19 20.61 9.75
C HIS A 16 -29.83 19.15 9.40
N TRP A 17 -28.54 18.81 9.48
CA TRP A 17 -28.08 17.42 9.48
C TRP A 17 -28.24 16.85 10.90
N MET A 18 -29.18 15.91 11.09
CA MET A 18 -29.27 15.14 12.34
C MET A 18 -28.14 14.09 12.38
N PRO A 19 -27.27 14.07 13.42
CA PRO A 19 -26.32 13.00 13.59
C PRO A 19 -26.96 11.89 14.41
N LEU A 20 -27.47 10.84 13.74
CA LEU A 20 -27.85 9.59 14.39
C LEU A 20 -27.12 8.44 13.70
N ALA A 21 -25.95 8.09 14.24
CA ALA A 21 -25.33 6.80 13.97
C ALA A 21 -26.17 5.72 14.69
N HIS A 22 -27.26 5.28 14.03
CA HIS A 22 -28.12 4.22 14.54
C HIS A 22 -27.41 2.86 14.40
N PRO A 23 -27.36 2.00 15.43
CA PRO A 23 -26.69 0.70 15.37
C PRO A 23 -27.21 -0.22 14.23
N ALA A 24 -28.44 -0.01 13.75
CA ALA A 24 -28.99 -0.69 12.58
C ALA A 24 -28.25 -0.37 11.27
N MET A 25 -27.70 0.83 11.10
CA MET A 25 -26.89 1.16 9.91
C MET A 25 -25.54 0.44 9.92
N SER A 26 -24.94 0.24 11.09
CA SER A 26 -23.68 -0.51 11.22
C SER A 26 -23.86 -1.98 10.78
N ALA A 27 -24.98 -2.61 11.17
CA ALA A 27 -25.31 -3.97 10.72
C ALA A 27 -25.57 -4.05 9.20
N LEU A 28 -26.25 -3.05 8.63
CA LEU A 28 -26.50 -2.97 7.18
C LEU A 28 -25.18 -2.80 6.40
N TRP A 29 -24.25 -2.01 6.92
CA TRP A 29 -22.93 -1.80 6.31
C TRP A 29 -22.02 -3.02 6.44
N ALA A 30 -22.10 -3.74 7.56
CA ALA A 30 -21.40 -5.03 7.74
C ALA A 30 -21.94 -6.09 6.77
N ALA A 31 -23.26 -6.18 6.58
CA ALA A 31 -23.88 -7.08 5.62
C ALA A 31 -23.51 -6.72 4.16
N ALA A 32 -23.54 -5.42 3.81
CA ALA A 32 -23.11 -4.94 2.49
C ALA A 32 -21.60 -5.17 2.25
N ALA A 33 -20.77 -5.02 3.28
CA ALA A 33 -19.34 -5.34 3.22
C ALA A 33 -19.08 -6.84 3.02
N ALA A 34 -19.82 -7.71 3.72
CA ALA A 34 -19.73 -9.16 3.55
C ALA A 34 -20.20 -9.62 2.17
N ALA A 35 -21.27 -9.02 1.63
CA ALA A 35 -21.73 -9.28 0.26
C ALA A 35 -20.73 -8.77 -0.78
N GLY A 36 -20.14 -7.59 -0.55
CA GLY A 36 -19.05 -7.05 -1.37
C GLY A 36 -17.79 -7.92 -1.36
N ARG A 37 -17.46 -8.51 -0.20
CA ARG A 37 -16.36 -9.48 -0.05
C ARG A 37 -16.59 -10.71 -0.92
N GLN A 38 -17.77 -11.34 -0.84
CA GLN A 38 -18.11 -12.51 -1.67
C GLN A 38 -18.07 -12.18 -3.18
N LEU A 39 -18.59 -11.03 -3.59
CA LEU A 39 -18.55 -10.57 -4.97
C LEU A 39 -17.13 -10.27 -5.46
N LEU A 40 -16.29 -9.68 -4.61
CA LEU A 40 -14.89 -9.38 -4.97
C LEU A 40 -14.07 -10.67 -5.08
N LEU A 41 -14.25 -11.61 -4.16
CA LEU A 41 -13.60 -12.92 -4.24
C LEU A 41 -14.05 -13.71 -5.47
N ALA A 42 -15.35 -13.69 -5.77
CA ALA A 42 -15.91 -14.30 -6.97
C ALA A 42 -15.42 -13.64 -8.27
N ALA A 43 -15.23 -12.31 -8.29
CA ALA A 43 -14.77 -11.58 -9.45
C ALA A 43 -13.25 -11.71 -9.70
N LEU A 44 -12.46 -11.92 -8.64
CA LEU A 44 -11.00 -11.93 -8.73
C LEU A 44 -10.37 -13.33 -8.77
N SER A 45 -11.10 -14.39 -8.42
CA SER A 45 -10.62 -15.77 -8.59
C SER A 45 -11.80 -16.70 -8.86
N PRO A 46 -12.09 -17.02 -10.14
CA PRO A 46 -13.14 -17.97 -10.51
C PRO A 46 -13.00 -19.33 -9.80
N SER A 47 -11.77 -19.70 -9.46
CA SER A 47 -11.38 -20.89 -8.69
C SER A 47 -11.86 -20.94 -7.24
N LEU A 48 -12.31 -19.82 -6.65
CA LEU A 48 -12.77 -19.79 -5.25
C LEU A 48 -14.23 -20.19 -5.07
N LEU A 49 -15.06 -20.13 -6.13
CA LEU A 49 -16.48 -20.46 -6.04
C LEU A 49 -16.75 -21.97 -5.84
N GLU A 50 -15.74 -22.82 -6.04
CA GLU A 50 -15.89 -24.29 -5.96
C GLU A 50 -15.38 -24.90 -4.64
N ARG A 51 -14.82 -24.12 -3.70
CA ARG A 51 -14.18 -24.68 -2.50
C ARG A 51 -15.09 -24.74 -1.26
N GLY A 52 -15.22 -25.94 -0.69
CA GLY A 52 -15.69 -26.16 0.68
C GLY A 52 -14.61 -25.83 1.73
N PRO A 53 -14.95 -25.82 3.04
CA PRO A 53 -14.01 -25.49 4.11
C PRO A 53 -12.86 -26.51 4.17
N THR A 54 -11.67 -26.10 3.73
CA THR A 54 -10.47 -26.94 3.80
C THR A 54 -9.86 -26.88 5.20
N GLY A 55 -9.89 -28.01 5.90
CA GLY A 55 -9.13 -28.18 7.14
C GLY A 55 -7.64 -28.04 6.86
N ARG A 56 -6.98 -27.09 7.53
CA ARG A 56 -5.52 -26.89 7.42
C ARG A 56 -4.77 -28.15 7.85
N SER A 57 -4.22 -28.89 6.89
CA SER A 57 -3.14 -29.84 7.15
C SER A 57 -1.90 -29.06 7.62
N GLY A 58 -1.24 -29.55 8.66
CA GLY A 58 -0.20 -28.82 9.39
C GLY A 58 0.92 -28.29 8.49
N ARG A 59 1.15 -26.96 8.51
CA ARG A 59 2.29 -26.28 7.89
C ARG A 59 3.59 -26.76 8.54
N GLY A 60 4.16 -27.88 8.07
CA GLY A 60 5.44 -28.43 8.53
C GLY A 60 6.68 -27.84 7.87
N GLY A 61 6.53 -26.92 6.92
CA GLY A 61 7.66 -26.19 6.32
C GLY A 61 8.06 -25.00 7.19
N GLY A 62 9.32 -24.97 7.66
CA GLY A 62 9.82 -23.90 8.52
C GLY A 62 9.72 -22.53 7.84
N ALA A 63 8.87 -21.65 8.35
CA ALA A 63 8.80 -20.26 7.91
C ALA A 63 10.07 -19.53 8.38
N THR A 64 10.70 -18.78 7.48
CA THR A 64 11.80 -17.89 7.85
C THR A 64 11.23 -16.51 8.12
N ALA A 65 11.53 -15.91 9.28
CA ALA A 65 11.13 -14.55 9.57
C ALA A 65 12.31 -13.67 10.00
N GLY A 66 12.14 -12.37 9.84
CA GLY A 66 13.16 -11.38 10.13
C GLY A 66 12.61 -9.97 10.25
N LEU A 67 13.50 -9.04 10.58
CA LEU A 67 13.23 -7.61 10.63
C LEU A 67 14.17 -6.90 9.65
N ALA A 68 13.63 -5.92 8.94
CA ALA A 68 14.40 -5.02 8.09
C ALA A 68 14.02 -3.58 8.38
N GLU A 69 14.97 -2.67 8.27
CA GLU A 69 14.71 -1.24 8.29
C GLU A 69 14.71 -0.69 6.87
N TYR A 70 13.69 0.10 6.54
CA TYR A 70 13.57 0.74 5.24
C TYR A 70 13.63 2.26 5.38
N PRO A 71 14.62 2.94 4.78
CA PRO A 71 14.72 4.39 4.84
C PRO A 71 13.66 5.05 3.94
N LEU A 72 13.10 6.17 4.38
CA LEU A 72 12.26 6.99 3.50
C LEU A 72 13.10 7.66 2.39
N PRO A 73 12.50 7.97 1.23
CA PRO A 73 13.19 8.67 0.15
C PRO A 73 13.77 10.02 0.62
N ALA A 74 15.09 10.20 0.44
CA ALA A 74 15.81 11.38 0.92
C ALA A 74 15.82 12.56 -0.07
N SER A 75 15.50 12.32 -1.34
CA SER A 75 15.57 13.32 -2.42
C SER A 75 14.26 13.46 -3.19
N ALA A 76 14.07 14.60 -3.84
CA ALA A 76 12.91 14.85 -4.70
C ALA A 76 12.82 13.86 -5.87
N ASP A 77 13.96 13.44 -6.43
CA ASP A 77 14.01 12.44 -7.50
C ASP A 77 13.56 11.06 -6.99
N ALA A 78 13.99 10.67 -5.79
CA ALA A 78 13.58 9.41 -5.17
C ALA A 78 12.08 9.41 -4.84
N TRP A 79 11.53 10.54 -4.41
CA TRP A 79 10.08 10.72 -4.26
C TRP A 79 9.33 10.66 -5.59
N SER A 80 9.91 11.23 -6.66
CA SER A 80 9.31 11.19 -7.99
C SER A 80 9.22 9.76 -8.53
N GLU A 81 10.27 8.94 -8.33
CA GLU A 81 10.21 7.53 -8.74
C GLU A 81 9.25 6.72 -7.86
N CYS A 82 9.23 6.96 -6.54
CA CYS A 82 8.24 6.38 -5.63
C CYS A 82 6.80 6.62 -6.12
N PHE A 83 6.48 7.84 -6.59
CA PHE A 83 5.15 8.13 -7.11
C PHE A 83 4.87 7.49 -8.47
N ARG A 84 5.87 7.32 -9.33
CA ARG A 84 5.71 6.55 -10.58
C ARG A 84 5.42 5.09 -10.28
N ASP A 85 6.13 4.50 -9.34
CA ASP A 85 5.89 3.12 -8.89
C ASP A 85 4.50 2.96 -8.29
N LEU A 86 4.09 3.86 -7.37
CA LEU A 86 2.73 3.90 -6.85
C LEU A 86 1.70 3.93 -7.99
N THR A 87 1.91 4.79 -8.98
CA THR A 87 1.01 4.95 -10.13
C THR A 87 0.89 3.66 -10.93
N ARG A 88 2.02 3.02 -11.27
CA ARG A 88 2.04 1.73 -11.98
C ARG A 88 1.31 0.65 -11.19
N THR A 89 1.55 0.57 -9.87
CA THR A 89 0.91 -0.41 -9.00
C THR A 89 -0.62 -0.22 -8.92
N LEU A 90 -1.09 1.03 -8.76
CA LEU A 90 -2.53 1.32 -8.73
C LEU A 90 -3.19 1.03 -10.09
N GLN A 91 -2.55 1.39 -11.20
CA GLN A 91 -3.06 1.09 -12.54
C GLN A 91 -3.09 -0.43 -12.83
N GLY A 92 -2.13 -1.18 -12.28
CA GLY A 92 -2.09 -2.64 -12.36
C GLY A 92 -3.11 -3.36 -11.48
N GLY A 93 -3.88 -2.64 -10.64
CA GLY A 93 -4.88 -3.23 -9.75
C GLY A 93 -4.29 -4.02 -8.58
N GLY A 94 -3.01 -3.82 -8.27
CA GLY A 94 -2.29 -4.58 -7.23
C GLY A 94 -2.45 -4.05 -5.81
N THR A 95 -3.25 -3.00 -5.59
CA THR A 95 -3.37 -2.34 -4.28
C THR A 95 -4.80 -2.37 -3.75
N PHE A 96 -4.93 -2.74 -2.48
CA PHE A 96 -6.21 -2.88 -1.79
C PHE A 96 -6.20 -2.14 -0.45
N ILE A 97 -7.36 -1.62 -0.03
CA ILE A 97 -7.60 -1.27 1.37
C ILE A 97 -8.18 -2.50 2.08
N VAL A 98 -7.68 -2.79 3.28
CA VAL A 98 -8.23 -3.80 4.19
C VAL A 98 -8.70 -3.11 5.45
N GLY A 99 -10.01 -3.03 5.60
CA GLY A 99 -10.70 -2.51 6.79
C GLY A 99 -11.04 -3.62 7.79
N ARG A 100 -11.91 -3.33 8.75
CA ARG A 100 -12.31 -4.32 9.79
C ARG A 100 -12.99 -5.58 9.23
N GLN A 101 -13.74 -5.45 8.14
CA GLN A 101 -14.52 -6.56 7.54
C GLN A 101 -14.70 -6.41 6.03
N ARG A 102 -13.85 -5.61 5.39
CA ARG A 102 -13.93 -5.36 3.95
C ARG A 102 -12.54 -5.25 3.35
N LEU A 103 -12.45 -5.71 2.11
CA LEU A 103 -11.29 -5.57 1.26
C LEU A 103 -11.80 -4.95 -0.05
N TYR A 104 -11.16 -3.88 -0.54
CA TYR A 104 -11.55 -3.26 -1.81
C TYR A 104 -10.35 -2.66 -2.54
N PRO A 105 -10.36 -2.67 -3.89
CA PRO A 105 -9.25 -2.17 -4.68
C PRO A 105 -9.16 -0.64 -4.63
N VAL A 106 -7.93 -0.12 -4.59
CA VAL A 106 -7.65 1.31 -4.78
C VAL A 106 -7.51 1.57 -6.28
N ARG A 107 -8.43 2.36 -6.84
CA ARG A 107 -8.40 2.70 -8.27
C ARG A 107 -7.75 4.06 -8.48
N ALA A 108 -6.69 4.10 -9.29
CA ALA A 108 -6.19 5.37 -9.80
C ALA A 108 -7.11 5.88 -10.93
N ALA A 109 -7.41 7.18 -10.92
CA ALA A 109 -7.95 7.85 -12.10
C ALA A 109 -6.79 8.04 -13.08
N ALA A 110 -6.76 7.26 -14.15
CA ALA A 110 -5.79 7.40 -15.22
C ALA A 110 -6.53 7.43 -16.56
N ASP A 111 -6.24 8.43 -17.38
CA ASP A 111 -6.84 8.56 -18.71
C ASP A 111 -6.35 7.46 -19.66
N ARG A 112 -5.13 6.96 -19.43
CA ARG A 112 -4.48 5.92 -20.25
C ARG A 112 -3.66 4.96 -19.38
N PRO A 113 -3.73 3.64 -19.62
CA PRO A 113 -2.85 2.67 -18.98
C PRO A 113 -1.37 2.99 -19.24
N GLY A 114 -0.55 2.94 -18.19
CA GLY A 114 0.88 3.21 -18.26
C GLY A 114 1.26 4.69 -18.20
N ASP A 115 0.30 5.62 -18.08
CA ASP A 115 0.64 7.03 -17.87
C ASP A 115 1.26 7.23 -16.49
N VAL A 116 2.51 7.68 -16.49
CA VAL A 116 3.30 8.02 -15.30
C VAL A 116 3.71 9.50 -15.31
N SER A 117 2.97 10.34 -16.03
CA SER A 117 3.12 11.78 -16.01
C SER A 117 3.00 12.35 -14.58
N PRO A 118 3.54 13.55 -14.30
CA PRO A 118 3.36 14.19 -12.99
C PRO A 118 1.89 14.38 -12.60
N GLY A 119 1.00 14.58 -13.59
CA GLY A 119 -0.44 14.65 -13.38
C GLY A 119 -1.04 13.33 -12.92
N ALA A 120 -0.72 12.22 -13.62
CA ALA A 120 -1.13 10.88 -13.23
C ALA A 120 -0.57 10.48 -11.85
N CYS A 121 0.69 10.81 -11.56
CA CYS A 121 1.31 10.58 -10.26
C CYS A 121 0.58 11.30 -9.13
N ARG A 122 0.21 12.56 -9.34
CA ARG A 122 -0.59 13.32 -8.37
C ARG A 122 -1.98 12.72 -8.18
N ALA A 123 -2.66 12.34 -9.27
CA ALA A 123 -3.98 11.73 -9.22
C ALA A 123 -3.96 10.38 -8.49
N ALA A 124 -2.95 9.54 -8.73
CA ALA A 124 -2.72 8.29 -8.02
C ALA A 124 -2.52 8.52 -6.51
N PHE A 125 -1.70 9.50 -6.14
CA PHE A 125 -1.49 9.85 -4.74
C PHE A 125 -2.76 10.38 -4.05
N GLU A 126 -3.53 11.24 -4.72
CA GLU A 126 -4.82 11.74 -4.20
C GLU A 126 -5.86 10.60 -4.07
N ALA A 127 -5.87 9.64 -4.99
CA ALA A 127 -6.71 8.45 -4.89
C ALA A 127 -6.36 7.60 -3.67
N LEU A 128 -5.06 7.42 -3.39
CA LEU A 128 -4.59 6.75 -2.17
C LEU A 128 -5.02 7.53 -0.92
N CYS A 129 -4.86 8.85 -0.89
CA CYS A 129 -5.28 9.71 0.23
C CYS A 129 -6.78 9.54 0.52
N ARG A 130 -7.62 9.61 -0.51
CA ARG A 130 -9.08 9.43 -0.37
C ARG A 130 -9.42 8.03 0.13
N ALA A 131 -8.83 6.99 -0.44
CA ALA A 131 -9.12 5.61 -0.03
C ALA A 131 -8.79 5.36 1.45
N VAL A 132 -7.70 5.93 1.95
CA VAL A 132 -7.33 5.88 3.38
C VAL A 132 -8.30 6.71 4.22
N GLN A 133 -8.65 7.92 3.80
CA GLN A 133 -9.62 8.78 4.50
C GLN A 133 -11.00 8.11 4.61
N ASP A 134 -11.52 7.56 3.51
CA ASP A 134 -12.81 6.91 3.45
C ASP A 134 -12.87 5.72 4.42
N GLU A 135 -11.78 4.96 4.54
CA GLU A 135 -11.69 3.86 5.51
C GLU A 135 -11.61 4.35 6.95
N LEU A 136 -10.83 5.39 7.24
CA LEU A 136 -10.76 6.01 8.56
C LEU A 136 -12.14 6.51 9.01
N VAL A 137 -12.83 7.25 8.14
CA VAL A 137 -14.18 7.78 8.39
C VAL A 137 -15.19 6.64 8.59
N ALA A 138 -15.16 5.62 7.73
CA ALA A 138 -16.06 4.47 7.86
C ALA A 138 -15.87 3.69 9.16
N GLN A 139 -14.67 3.73 9.76
CA GLN A 139 -14.39 3.14 11.06
C GLN A 139 -14.68 4.08 12.25
N GLY A 140 -15.14 5.31 12.00
CA GLY A 140 -15.31 6.33 13.03
C GLY A 140 -13.97 6.74 13.65
N VAL A 141 -12.93 6.86 12.83
CA VAL A 141 -11.59 7.26 13.26
C VAL A 141 -11.23 8.60 12.65
N GLY A 142 -11.01 9.60 13.49
CA GLY A 142 -10.46 10.90 13.10
C GLY A 142 -8.93 10.90 13.12
N LEU A 143 -8.33 11.84 12.41
CA LEU A 143 -6.89 12.06 12.37
C LEU A 143 -6.61 13.53 12.70
N SER A 144 -6.00 13.79 13.85
CA SER A 144 -5.69 15.16 14.27
C SER A 144 -4.54 15.76 13.45
N ALA A 145 -4.36 17.09 13.52
CA ALA A 145 -3.21 17.76 12.91
C ALA A 145 -1.85 17.29 13.46
N ALA A 146 -1.83 16.75 14.69
CA ALA A 146 -0.65 16.13 15.27
C ALA A 146 -0.39 14.71 14.72
N GLY A 147 -1.35 14.10 14.01
CA GLY A 147 -1.30 12.72 13.54
C GLY A 147 -1.87 11.71 14.55
N ASP A 148 -2.61 12.16 15.56
CA ASP A 148 -3.27 11.24 16.49
C ASP A 148 -4.51 10.63 15.85
N MET A 149 -4.61 9.30 15.89
CA MET A 149 -5.82 8.57 15.55
C MET A 149 -6.73 8.50 16.78
N ARG A 150 -7.97 9.02 16.67
CA ARG A 150 -8.95 9.00 17.76
C ARG A 150 -10.26 8.41 17.28
N ARG A 151 -10.86 7.53 18.08
CA ARG A 151 -12.22 7.05 17.82
C ARG A 151 -13.24 8.09 18.28
N ALA A 152 -14.09 8.53 17.37
CA ALA A 152 -15.23 9.41 17.63
C ALA A 152 -16.28 9.19 16.53
N CYS A 153 -17.51 9.71 16.69
CA CYS A 153 -18.42 9.81 15.57
C CYS A 153 -17.87 10.85 14.59
N VAL A 154 -17.13 10.39 13.58
CA VAL A 154 -16.22 11.24 12.79
C VAL A 154 -16.84 11.57 11.44
N SER A 155 -16.91 12.86 11.12
CA SER A 155 -17.15 13.34 9.76
C SER A 155 -15.81 13.52 9.02
N ALA A 156 -15.85 13.59 7.69
CA ALA A 156 -14.64 13.80 6.87
C ALA A 156 -13.84 15.06 7.25
N GLU A 157 -14.50 16.08 7.81
CA GLU A 157 -13.90 17.36 8.24
C GLU A 157 -12.94 17.20 9.45
N GLN A 158 -13.09 16.11 10.20
CA GLN A 158 -12.26 15.82 11.37
C GLN A 158 -10.98 15.03 11.02
N VAL A 159 -10.76 14.77 9.72
CA VAL A 159 -9.51 14.22 9.21
C VAL A 159 -8.64 15.36 8.71
N ASP A 160 -7.61 15.72 9.47
CA ASP A 160 -6.68 16.77 9.07
C ASP A 160 -5.96 16.40 7.76
N GLY A 161 -6.12 17.24 6.74
CA GLY A 161 -5.60 16.97 5.40
C GLY A 161 -4.07 16.95 5.32
N ARG A 162 -3.36 17.63 6.22
CA ARG A 162 -1.88 17.63 6.23
C ARG A 162 -1.36 16.33 6.85
N ALA A 163 -1.93 15.91 7.98
CA ALA A 163 -1.62 14.64 8.62
C ALA A 163 -1.96 13.46 7.69
N LEU A 164 -3.10 13.52 7.01
CA LEU A 164 -3.51 12.50 6.03
C LEU A 164 -2.50 12.37 4.90
N ARG A 165 -2.04 13.47 4.31
CA ARG A 165 -1.01 13.42 3.25
C ARG A 165 0.30 12.82 3.75
N ARG A 166 0.73 13.16 4.97
CA ARG A 166 1.95 12.58 5.56
C ARG A 166 1.83 11.08 5.77
N LEU A 167 0.69 10.62 6.28
CA LEU A 167 0.38 9.20 6.38
C LEU A 167 0.38 8.54 5.00
N ALA A 168 -0.27 9.15 4.00
CA ALA A 168 -0.32 8.63 2.65
C ALA A 168 1.08 8.57 2.00
N HIS A 169 1.98 9.50 2.29
CA HIS A 169 3.39 9.43 1.88
C HIS A 169 4.09 8.20 2.49
N ALA A 170 3.91 7.95 3.79
CA ALA A 170 4.47 6.77 4.44
C ALA A 170 3.91 5.47 3.83
N VAL A 171 2.60 5.42 3.55
CA VAL A 171 1.94 4.30 2.87
C VAL A 171 2.50 4.11 1.44
N ALA A 172 2.62 5.19 0.66
CA ALA A 172 3.09 5.14 -0.73
C ALA A 172 4.48 4.51 -0.87
N VAL A 173 5.40 4.84 0.04
CA VAL A 173 6.77 4.27 0.06
C VAL A 173 6.74 2.74 0.19
N HIS A 174 5.76 2.20 0.90
CA HIS A 174 5.61 0.76 1.10
C HIS A 174 4.74 0.04 0.06
N ILE A 175 4.07 0.79 -0.83
CA ILE A 175 3.39 0.25 -2.02
C ILE A 175 4.38 0.11 -3.20
N CYS A 176 5.59 0.64 -3.08
CA CYS A 176 6.64 0.48 -4.07
C CYS A 176 7.29 -0.91 -3.98
N ILE A 177 7.95 -1.33 -5.05
CA ILE A 177 8.65 -2.63 -5.11
C ILE A 177 9.94 -2.62 -4.25
N GLY A 178 10.50 -1.44 -3.96
CA GLY A 178 11.76 -1.25 -3.24
C GLY A 178 11.90 -2.04 -1.93
N PRO A 179 10.97 -1.92 -0.96
CA PRO A 179 11.00 -2.69 0.27
C PRO A 179 11.04 -4.20 0.05
N GLY A 180 10.24 -4.71 -0.91
CA GLY A 180 10.22 -6.13 -1.28
C GLY A 180 11.55 -6.64 -1.85
N MET A 181 12.20 -5.83 -2.67
CA MET A 181 13.50 -6.18 -3.25
C MET A 181 14.62 -6.18 -2.21
N GLN A 182 14.62 -5.19 -1.31
CA GLN A 182 15.59 -5.13 -0.20
C GLN A 182 15.41 -6.30 0.77
N ALA A 183 14.15 -6.65 1.05
CA ALA A 183 13.78 -7.84 1.82
C ALA A 183 14.32 -9.12 1.19
N ALA A 184 14.02 -9.36 -0.09
CA ALA A 184 14.49 -10.53 -0.81
C ALA A 184 16.03 -10.63 -0.79
N ALA A 185 16.73 -9.51 -1.05
CA ALA A 185 18.18 -9.47 -1.00
C ALA A 185 18.75 -9.79 0.39
N THR A 186 18.19 -9.20 1.45
CA THR A 186 18.59 -9.46 2.85
C THR A 186 18.39 -10.92 3.23
N SER A 187 17.32 -11.56 2.73
CA SER A 187 17.00 -12.97 2.93
C SER A 187 17.73 -13.93 2.00
N ARG A 188 18.68 -13.45 1.17
CA ARG A 188 19.40 -14.25 0.16
C ARG A 188 18.48 -14.96 -0.84
N LEU A 189 17.30 -14.40 -1.08
CA LEU A 189 16.40 -14.85 -2.13
C LEU A 189 16.76 -14.13 -3.45
N PRO A 190 16.45 -14.73 -4.61
CA PRO A 190 16.49 -14.01 -5.87
C PRO A 190 15.70 -12.70 -5.74
N PRO A 191 16.27 -11.54 -6.15
CA PRO A 191 15.63 -10.25 -6.01
C PRO A 191 14.58 -10.08 -7.12
N VAL A 192 13.55 -10.92 -7.12
CA VAL A 192 12.44 -10.88 -8.06
C VAL A 192 11.17 -11.19 -7.30
N LEU A 193 10.19 -10.29 -7.41
CA LEU A 193 8.87 -10.44 -6.82
C LEU A 193 7.88 -10.77 -7.93
N TRP A 194 7.29 -11.96 -7.87
CA TRP A 194 6.26 -12.36 -8.82
C TRP A 194 4.88 -12.04 -8.26
N GLN A 195 4.03 -11.42 -9.08
CA GLN A 195 2.67 -11.01 -8.73
C GLN A 195 2.56 -10.22 -7.41
N PRO A 196 3.33 -9.12 -7.23
CA PRO A 196 3.25 -8.36 -5.99
C PRO A 196 1.85 -7.76 -5.79
N LEU A 197 1.32 -7.91 -4.57
CA LEU A 197 0.05 -7.36 -4.13
C LEU A 197 0.26 -6.62 -2.80
N PHE A 198 -0.34 -5.43 -2.70
CA PHE A 198 -0.20 -4.51 -1.57
C PHE A 198 -1.54 -4.32 -0.87
N ALA A 199 -1.57 -4.52 0.43
CA ALA A 199 -2.76 -4.33 1.26
C ALA A 199 -2.51 -3.25 2.32
N VAL A 200 -3.19 -2.11 2.18
CA VAL A 200 -3.21 -1.03 3.17
C VAL A 200 -4.23 -1.39 4.24
N CYS A 201 -3.73 -1.86 5.37
CA CYS A 201 -4.52 -2.30 6.50
C CYS A 201 -4.82 -1.12 7.42
N VAL A 202 -6.10 -0.79 7.57
CA VAL A 202 -6.57 0.26 8.47
C VAL A 202 -7.45 -0.41 9.53
N GLY A 203 -7.05 -0.32 10.79
CA GLY A 203 -7.78 -0.98 11.87
C GLY A 203 -6.99 -1.02 13.17
N GLY A 204 -7.65 -1.34 14.28
CA GLY A 204 -6.98 -1.40 15.59
C GLY A 204 -6.32 -0.09 16.04
N GLY A 205 -6.68 1.05 15.43
CA GLY A 205 -6.01 2.34 15.66
C GLY A 205 -4.63 2.45 15.01
N GLN A 206 -4.32 1.60 14.03
CA GLN A 206 -3.06 1.56 13.30
C GLN A 206 -3.31 1.63 11.79
N VAL A 207 -2.29 2.04 11.05
CA VAL A 207 -2.24 1.89 9.60
C VAL A 207 -0.97 1.17 9.21
N ARG A 208 -1.10 0.07 8.47
CA ARG A 208 0.05 -0.74 8.02
C ARG A 208 -0.06 -1.05 6.54
N VAL A 209 1.07 -1.33 5.92
CA VAL A 209 1.11 -1.89 4.56
C VAL A 209 1.63 -3.31 4.64
N LEU A 210 0.89 -4.23 4.03
CA LEU A 210 1.35 -5.58 3.75
C LEU A 210 1.75 -5.70 2.29
N THR A 211 2.84 -6.40 2.02
CA THR A 211 3.24 -6.79 0.66
C THR A 211 3.28 -8.31 0.58
N PHE A 212 2.59 -8.87 -0.41
CA PHE A 212 2.61 -10.30 -0.71
C PHE A 212 3.19 -10.49 -2.11
N ALA A 213 4.11 -11.44 -2.27
CA ALA A 213 4.65 -11.80 -3.58
C ALA A 213 5.18 -13.23 -3.58
N PHE A 214 5.12 -13.91 -4.72
CA PHE A 214 5.82 -15.17 -4.89
C PHE A 214 7.32 -14.89 -5.07
N VAL A 215 8.17 -15.68 -4.42
CA VAL A 215 9.63 -15.50 -4.40
C VAL A 215 10.39 -16.82 -4.49
N GLY A 216 11.66 -16.77 -4.90
CA GLY A 216 12.50 -17.97 -4.98
C GLY A 216 12.29 -18.79 -6.25
N GLU A 217 12.54 -20.09 -6.14
CA GLU A 217 12.56 -21.04 -7.25
C GLU A 217 11.95 -22.39 -6.82
N PRO A 218 11.49 -23.24 -7.76
CA PRO A 218 11.38 -22.99 -9.21
C PRO A 218 10.24 -22.03 -9.56
N VAL A 219 10.40 -21.29 -10.64
CA VAL A 219 9.33 -20.43 -11.20
C VAL A 219 8.45 -21.27 -12.12
N LEU A 220 7.16 -21.28 -11.85
CA LEU A 220 6.11 -21.95 -12.63
C LEU A 220 5.27 -20.90 -13.36
N GLY A 221 4.83 -21.20 -14.59
CA GLY A 221 4.03 -20.30 -15.42
C GLY A 221 4.84 -19.55 -16.48
N ASP A 222 4.20 -19.27 -17.61
CA ASP A 222 4.80 -18.68 -18.81
C ASP A 222 4.56 -17.17 -18.93
N ARG A 223 3.42 -16.67 -18.44
CA ARG A 223 3.04 -15.25 -18.45
C ARG A 223 3.40 -14.53 -17.14
N PRO A 224 3.79 -13.25 -17.17
CA PRO A 224 4.17 -12.50 -15.97
C PRO A 224 3.13 -12.52 -14.84
N ASP A 225 1.84 -12.43 -15.18
CA ASP A 225 0.69 -12.48 -14.28
C ASP A 225 0.36 -13.88 -13.75
N ARG A 226 0.95 -14.93 -14.33
CA ARG A 226 0.77 -16.34 -13.94
C ARG A 226 2.03 -16.95 -13.32
N LYS A 227 3.13 -16.21 -13.28
CA LYS A 227 4.38 -16.66 -12.68
C LYS A 227 4.24 -16.78 -11.17
N ARG A 228 4.57 -17.95 -10.64
CA ARG A 228 4.52 -18.24 -9.21
C ARG A 228 5.65 -19.17 -8.80
N THR A 229 5.86 -19.30 -7.51
CA THR A 229 6.86 -20.19 -6.91
C THR A 229 6.23 -20.90 -5.70
N PRO A 230 6.85 -21.94 -5.15
CA PRO A 230 6.35 -22.60 -3.95
C PRO A 230 6.42 -21.74 -2.67
N LEU A 231 7.03 -20.56 -2.71
CA LEU A 231 7.25 -19.69 -1.55
C LEU A 231 6.61 -18.33 -1.76
N VAL A 232 6.00 -17.81 -0.69
CA VAL A 232 5.45 -16.45 -0.63
C VAL A 232 6.26 -15.63 0.36
N LEU A 233 6.68 -14.45 -0.08
CA LEU A 233 7.17 -13.39 0.77
C LEU A 233 5.97 -12.58 1.26
N ARG A 234 5.91 -12.38 2.58
CA ARG A 234 4.98 -11.49 3.25
C ARG A 234 5.78 -10.45 4.03
N LEU A 235 5.61 -9.19 3.66
CA LEU A 235 6.14 -8.06 4.39
C LEU A 235 5.02 -7.35 5.14
N ALA A 236 5.32 -6.84 6.32
CA ALA A 236 4.40 -6.01 7.09
C ALA A 236 5.14 -4.84 7.74
N THR A 237 4.71 -3.61 7.45
CA THR A 237 5.27 -2.45 8.13
C THR A 237 4.91 -2.43 9.61
N GLY A 238 5.65 -1.65 10.39
CA GLY A 238 5.17 -1.10 11.65
C GLY A 238 3.93 -0.20 11.46
N ASP A 239 3.44 0.40 12.56
CA ASP A 239 2.33 1.35 12.49
C ASP A 239 2.79 2.68 11.85
N LEU A 240 2.35 2.90 10.61
CA LEU A 240 2.66 4.08 9.82
C LEU A 240 1.96 5.34 10.33
N ALA A 241 0.85 5.21 11.06
CA ALA A 241 0.21 6.36 11.69
C ALA A 241 1.08 6.91 12.83
N ALA A 242 1.62 6.01 13.68
CA ALA A 242 2.62 6.39 14.68
C ALA A 242 3.86 7.01 14.04
N ALA A 243 4.39 6.44 12.96
CA ALA A 243 5.55 7.00 12.24
C ALA A 243 5.25 8.42 11.68
N ALA A 244 4.08 8.62 11.09
CA ALA A 244 3.66 9.91 10.54
C ALA A 244 3.44 10.98 11.64
N ARG A 245 2.96 10.58 12.81
CA ARG A 245 2.85 11.45 14.00
C ARG A 245 4.23 11.94 14.46
N LEU A 246 5.18 11.02 14.63
CA LEU A 246 6.52 11.38 15.07
C LEU A 246 7.25 12.27 14.04
N ALA A 247 7.07 12.00 12.74
CA ALA A 247 7.55 12.89 11.68
C ALA A 247 6.89 14.29 11.73
N THR A 248 5.66 14.37 12.24
CA THR A 248 4.94 15.65 12.41
C THR A 248 5.46 16.47 13.56
N ALA A 249 5.87 15.81 14.65
CA ALA A 249 6.49 16.45 15.80
C ALA A 249 7.92 16.97 15.52
N GLY A 250 8.52 16.59 14.39
CA GLY A 250 9.92 16.93 14.07
C GLY A 250 10.94 16.15 14.90
N GLU A 251 10.51 15.04 15.52
CA GLU A 251 11.31 14.26 16.47
C GLU A 251 12.19 13.19 15.81
N LEU A 252 11.92 12.82 14.54
CA LEU A 252 12.79 11.89 13.81
C LEU A 252 13.87 12.61 13.03
N GLY A 253 15.10 12.07 13.15
CA GLY A 253 16.13 12.20 12.11
C GLY A 253 15.69 11.54 10.80
N SER A 254 16.62 11.01 9.99
CA SER A 254 16.25 10.27 8.76
C SER A 254 15.25 9.16 9.08
N PRO A 255 13.98 9.30 8.68
CA PRO A 255 12.94 8.42 9.19
C PRO A 255 13.06 7.05 8.52
N THR A 256 13.30 6.02 9.32
CA THR A 256 13.27 4.61 8.90
C THR A 256 11.96 3.99 9.37
N THR A 257 11.48 3.01 8.61
CA THR A 257 10.32 2.21 9.00
C THR A 257 10.74 0.76 9.16
N THR A 258 10.41 0.15 10.30
CA THR A 258 10.61 -1.28 10.52
C THR A 258 9.60 -2.08 9.69
N VAL A 259 10.11 -3.09 8.99
CA VAL A 259 9.34 -4.04 8.19
C VAL A 259 9.61 -5.44 8.71
N HIS A 260 8.55 -6.13 9.11
CA HIS A 260 8.58 -7.54 9.43
C HIS A 260 8.53 -8.34 8.14
N LEU A 261 9.41 -9.33 8.04
CA LEU A 261 9.53 -10.21 6.89
C LEU A 261 9.18 -11.63 7.31
N VAL A 262 8.36 -12.30 6.51
CA VAL A 262 8.04 -13.73 6.63
C VAL A 262 8.15 -14.35 5.24
N VAL A 263 8.87 -15.45 5.12
CA VAL A 263 8.90 -16.31 3.93
C VAL A 263 8.30 -17.65 4.33
N GLU A 264 7.22 -18.02 3.67
CA GLU A 264 6.45 -19.23 3.97
C GLU A 264 6.05 -19.97 2.70
N PRO A 265 5.70 -21.27 2.80
CA PRO A 265 5.11 -21.98 1.68
C PRO A 265 3.85 -21.27 1.17
N ALA A 266 3.71 -21.20 -0.15
CA ALA A 266 2.47 -20.82 -0.80
C ALA A 266 1.33 -21.73 -0.32
N ALA A 267 0.09 -21.24 -0.39
CA ALA A 267 -1.05 -22.14 -0.14
C ALA A 267 -1.07 -23.21 -1.25
N GLU A 268 -1.43 -24.45 -0.89
CA GLU A 268 -1.26 -25.66 -1.72
C GLU A 268 -1.78 -25.51 -3.15
N GLU A 269 -2.84 -24.73 -3.33
CA GLU A 269 -3.51 -24.52 -4.62
C GLU A 269 -3.49 -23.04 -5.06
N ALA A 270 -2.59 -22.22 -4.52
CA ALA A 270 -2.49 -20.81 -4.91
C ALA A 270 -1.88 -20.68 -6.30
N GLN A 271 -2.67 -20.17 -7.25
CA GLN A 271 -2.19 -19.78 -8.58
C GLN A 271 -1.84 -18.30 -8.61
N PHE A 272 -2.60 -17.52 -7.85
CA PHE A 272 -2.44 -16.09 -7.67
C PHE A 272 -2.12 -15.75 -6.22
N ILE A 273 -1.45 -14.63 -6.00
CA ILE A 273 -1.21 -14.13 -4.64
C ILE A 273 -2.51 -13.86 -3.87
N LEU A 274 -3.57 -13.48 -4.59
CA LEU A 274 -4.88 -13.32 -3.96
C LEU A 274 -5.42 -14.63 -3.37
N ASP A 275 -5.23 -15.78 -4.02
CA ASP A 275 -5.65 -17.08 -3.49
C ASP A 275 -4.94 -17.37 -2.14
N HIS A 276 -3.67 -16.99 -2.05
CA HIS A 276 -2.91 -17.10 -0.81
C HIS A 276 -3.43 -16.14 0.27
N ILE A 277 -3.75 -14.90 -0.06
CA ILE A 277 -4.33 -13.93 0.89
C ILE A 277 -5.69 -14.45 1.42
N VAL A 278 -6.52 -15.04 0.57
CA VAL A 278 -7.79 -15.65 0.97
C VAL A 278 -7.58 -16.77 1.99
N SER A 279 -6.52 -17.56 1.83
CA SER A 279 -6.16 -18.61 2.81
C SER A 279 -5.70 -18.06 4.19
N LEU A 280 -5.42 -16.76 4.27
CA LEU A 280 -4.98 -16.04 5.48
C LEU A 280 -6.04 -15.06 6.00
N GLU A 281 -7.23 -15.06 5.40
CA GLU A 281 -8.18 -13.96 5.53
C GLU A 281 -8.70 -13.77 6.96
N ASP A 282 -9.06 -14.85 7.64
CA ASP A 282 -9.55 -14.78 9.02
C ASP A 282 -8.47 -14.23 9.97
N GLU A 283 -7.22 -14.63 9.78
CA GLU A 283 -6.10 -14.12 10.58
C GLU A 283 -5.80 -12.64 10.26
N LEU A 284 -5.87 -12.28 8.98
CA LEU A 284 -5.68 -10.90 8.52
C LEU A 284 -6.74 -9.99 9.14
N PHE A 285 -8.03 -10.33 9.04
CA PHE A 285 -9.10 -9.53 9.63
C PHE A 285 -9.06 -9.53 11.17
N ALA A 286 -8.66 -10.63 11.80
CA ALA A 286 -8.43 -10.64 13.25
C ALA A 286 -7.30 -9.68 13.65
N ALA A 287 -6.19 -9.66 12.92
CA ALA A 287 -5.07 -8.75 13.15
C ALA A 287 -5.48 -7.29 12.93
N VAL A 288 -6.17 -6.98 11.84
CA VAL A 288 -6.69 -5.64 11.53
C VAL A 288 -7.70 -5.18 12.59
N GLY A 289 -8.61 -6.06 12.99
CA GLY A 289 -9.67 -5.75 13.95
C GLY A 289 -9.14 -5.48 15.36
N THR A 290 -8.14 -6.23 15.79
CA THR A 290 -7.57 -6.18 17.16
C THR A 290 -6.31 -5.31 17.27
N GLY A 291 -5.63 -5.02 16.16
CA GLY A 291 -4.31 -4.41 16.15
C GLY A 291 -3.18 -5.34 16.62
N ARG A 292 -3.47 -6.64 16.86
CA ARG A 292 -2.50 -7.64 17.32
C ARG A 292 -1.90 -8.38 16.13
N TRP A 293 -0.79 -7.84 15.62
CA TRP A 293 -0.13 -8.37 14.42
C TRP A 293 0.83 -9.53 14.69
N SER A 294 1.26 -9.75 15.93
CA SER A 294 2.25 -10.79 16.26
C SER A 294 1.79 -12.19 15.85
N ALA A 295 0.51 -12.52 16.06
CA ALA A 295 -0.06 -13.81 15.66
C ALA A 295 -0.03 -13.99 14.14
N PHE A 296 -0.44 -12.97 13.39
CA PHE A 296 -0.42 -13.00 11.92
C PHE A 296 0.99 -13.12 11.36
N LEU A 297 1.96 -12.44 11.99
CA LEU A 297 3.36 -12.41 11.56
C LEU A 297 4.21 -13.58 12.11
N GLY A 298 3.59 -14.60 12.73
CA GLY A 298 4.28 -15.78 13.23
C GLY A 298 5.16 -15.53 14.46
N GLY A 299 5.03 -14.38 15.13
CA GLY A 299 5.84 -13.95 16.29
C GLY A 299 5.58 -14.66 17.61
N GLY A 300 5.10 -15.90 17.58
CA GLY A 300 4.94 -16.76 18.77
C GLY A 300 6.13 -17.68 19.04
N ALA A 301 7.01 -17.88 18.06
CA ALA A 301 8.28 -18.58 18.27
C ALA A 301 9.37 -17.55 18.59
N GLU A 302 10.00 -17.65 19.77
CA GLU A 302 11.24 -16.93 20.03
C GLU A 302 12.23 -17.23 18.90
N TYR A 303 12.64 -16.18 18.19
CA TYR A 303 13.56 -16.30 17.09
C TYR A 303 14.94 -16.67 17.65
N PRO A 304 15.53 -17.83 17.29
CA PRO A 304 16.96 -17.98 17.45
C PRO A 304 17.59 -16.89 16.59
N GLN A 305 18.30 -15.95 17.24
CA GLN A 305 19.06 -14.94 16.53
C GLN A 305 19.89 -15.67 15.47
N ALA A 306 19.65 -15.37 14.19
CA ALA A 306 20.43 -15.96 13.13
C ALA A 306 21.91 -15.72 13.47
N PRO A 307 22.74 -16.78 13.59
CA PRO A 307 24.15 -16.60 13.89
C PRO A 307 24.70 -15.63 12.86
N HIS A 308 25.36 -14.58 13.34
CA HIS A 308 25.93 -13.49 12.55
C HIS A 308 26.86 -14.11 11.49
N GLN A 309 26.33 -14.46 10.32
CA GLN A 309 27.11 -15.05 9.26
C GLN A 309 27.86 -13.93 8.54
N PRO A 310 29.17 -14.07 8.31
CA PRO A 310 29.93 -13.08 7.56
C PRO A 310 29.30 -12.88 6.18
N SER A 311 29.21 -11.62 5.79
CA SER A 311 28.64 -11.20 4.51
C SER A 311 29.28 -11.99 3.36
N PRO A 312 28.50 -12.60 2.44
CA PRO A 312 29.08 -13.31 1.31
C PRO A 312 29.89 -12.34 0.46
N ALA A 313 31.21 -12.47 0.50
CA ALA A 313 32.13 -11.76 -0.37
C ALA A 313 31.86 -12.17 -1.82
N GLY A 314 30.98 -11.43 -2.52
CA GLY A 314 30.69 -11.71 -3.93
C GLY A 314 29.40 -11.12 -4.47
N TRP A 315 28.40 -10.85 -3.62
CA TRP A 315 27.18 -10.20 -4.11
C TRP A 315 27.37 -8.68 -4.16
N ARG A 316 27.72 -8.15 -5.33
CA ARG A 316 27.61 -6.72 -5.61
C ARG A 316 26.18 -6.46 -6.07
N ALA A 317 25.42 -5.69 -5.28
CA ALA A 317 24.18 -5.10 -5.76
C ALA A 317 24.45 -4.46 -7.14
N PRO A 318 23.55 -4.61 -8.13
CA PRO A 318 23.69 -3.88 -9.38
C PRO A 318 23.81 -2.40 -9.03
N ARG A 319 24.97 -1.79 -9.36
CA ARG A 319 25.09 -0.33 -9.33
C ARG A 319 23.94 0.16 -10.21
N ALA A 320 23.09 1.02 -9.66
CA ALA A 320 22.15 1.81 -10.44
C ALA A 320 22.97 2.66 -11.42
N GLY A 321 23.32 2.07 -12.55
CA GLY A 321 23.91 2.74 -13.69
C GLY A 321 22.80 3.55 -14.32
N PHE A 322 22.61 4.77 -13.83
CA PHE A 322 21.91 5.79 -14.59
C PHE A 322 22.56 5.84 -15.98
N PRO A 323 21.80 5.66 -17.07
CA PRO A 323 22.33 5.95 -18.39
C PRO A 323 22.80 7.41 -18.38
N GLY A 324 24.05 7.60 -18.78
CA GLY A 324 24.72 8.89 -18.72
C GLY A 324 23.89 10.00 -19.36
N ARG A 325 24.07 11.21 -18.82
CA ARG A 325 23.55 12.45 -19.41
C ARG A 325 23.70 12.42 -20.94
N PRO A 326 22.66 12.80 -21.71
CA PRO A 326 22.81 12.96 -23.15
C PRO A 326 23.96 13.96 -23.39
N ARG A 327 24.95 13.53 -24.17
CA ARG A 327 25.98 14.43 -24.69
C ARG A 327 25.27 15.51 -25.49
N HIS A 328 25.62 16.77 -25.22
CA HIS A 328 25.28 17.89 -26.07
C HIS A 328 25.73 17.53 -27.50
N VAL A 329 24.77 17.32 -28.40
CA VAL A 329 25.04 17.26 -29.83
C VAL A 329 25.08 18.72 -30.27
N GLU A 330 26.28 19.24 -30.50
CA GLU A 330 26.47 20.47 -31.25
C GLU A 330 25.97 20.22 -32.68
N PHE A 331 24.93 20.95 -33.09
CA PHE A 331 24.53 21.01 -34.48
C PHE A 331 25.46 21.98 -35.21
N PRO A 332 26.27 21.52 -36.17
CA PRO A 332 26.96 22.43 -37.07
C PRO A 332 25.90 23.10 -37.96
N GLY A 333 25.99 24.42 -38.02
CA GLY A 333 24.98 25.28 -38.64
C GLY A 333 24.88 25.21 -40.16
N GLY A 334 23.95 26.01 -40.66
CA GLY A 334 23.85 26.37 -42.07
C GLY A 334 22.48 26.11 -42.69
N ILE A 335 21.48 26.94 -42.39
CA ILE A 335 20.35 27.15 -43.30
C ILE A 335 20.59 28.50 -44.00
N PRO A 336 20.90 28.53 -45.30
CA PRO A 336 20.82 29.73 -46.10
C PRO A 336 19.37 29.91 -46.57
N GLY A 337 18.78 31.09 -46.33
CA GLY A 337 17.40 31.34 -46.77
C GLY A 337 16.85 32.70 -46.35
N LEU A 338 17.46 33.78 -46.86
CA LEU A 338 16.79 35.07 -47.01
C LEU A 338 16.29 35.16 -48.46
N GLY A 339 14.98 35.29 -48.63
CA GLY A 339 14.33 35.66 -49.88
C GLY A 339 12.96 36.21 -49.53
N GLY A 340 12.86 37.53 -49.45
CA GLY A 340 11.65 38.23 -49.04
C GLY A 340 10.53 38.18 -50.08
N LEU A 341 9.31 38.13 -49.58
CA LEU A 341 8.20 39.06 -49.83
C LEU A 341 7.17 38.87 -48.70
#